data_AF-A0A7V6GXI8-F1
#
_entry.id   AF-A0A7V6GXI8-F1
#
_cell.length_a   1.000
_cell.length_b   1.000
_cell.length_c   1.000
_cell.angle_alpha   90.00
_cell.angle_beta   90.00
_cell.angle_gamma   90.00
#
_symmetry.space_group_name_H-M   'P 1'
#
loop_
_entity.id
_entity.type
_entity.pdbx_description
1 polymer ?
#
loop_
_entity_poly.entity_id
_entity_poly.type
_entity_poly.pdbx_seq_one_letter_code
_entity_poly.pdbx_strand_id
1 'polypeptide(L)'
;MRYKIEKREREYLRDYAKKQLEISKLPVMSERVKRWYNHNENRKGKPMVVIELNSFKNDVRPPLKTQSDFARRIEAAIQSNLLVHELLDDDQVCPDYISFNWDITYKEFGVDIPVIKSKDASGREIGFEYIHPITDLERDFPILKPF
;
A
#
# COMPACT_ATOMS: atom_id res chain seq x y z
N MET A 1 -1.96 -4.33 16.16
CA MET A 1 -2.30 -2.88 16.03
C MET A 1 -3.59 -2.56 16.81
N ARG A 2 -3.86 -1.31 17.24
CA ARG A 2 -5.16 -0.91 17.80
C ARG A 2 -6.11 -0.44 16.68
N TYR A 3 -7.18 -1.19 16.42
CA TYR A 3 -8.18 -0.93 15.37
C TYR A 3 -9.23 0.13 15.76
N LYS A 4 -8.77 1.26 16.29
CA LYS A 4 -9.65 2.34 16.77
C LYS A 4 -9.94 3.35 15.66
N ILE A 5 -11.20 3.75 15.54
CA ILE A 5 -11.65 4.85 14.67
C ILE A 5 -12.66 5.67 15.46
N GLU A 6 -12.39 6.96 15.65
CA GLU A 6 -13.31 7.89 16.31
C GLU A 6 -14.54 8.17 15.45
N LYS A 7 -15.64 8.61 16.07
CA LYS A 7 -16.89 8.90 15.36
C LYS A 7 -16.69 9.91 14.22
N ARG A 8 -16.02 11.03 14.49
CA ARG A 8 -15.72 12.07 13.50
C ARG A 8 -14.85 11.54 12.35
N GLU A 9 -13.86 10.70 12.66
CA GLU A 9 -13.00 10.09 11.65
C GLU A 9 -13.78 9.15 10.74
N ARG A 10 -14.69 8.35 11.32
CA ARG A 10 -15.56 7.46 10.56
C ARG A 10 -16.47 8.20 9.59
N GLU A 11 -17.07 9.31 10.03
CA GLU A 11 -17.92 10.15 9.19
C GLU A 11 -17.12 10.71 8.02
N TYR A 12 -15.95 11.30 8.30
CA TYR A 12 -15.05 11.79 7.27
C TYR A 12 -14.60 10.69 6.28
N LEU A 13 -14.17 9.53 6.78
CA LEU A 13 -13.71 8.42 5.94
C LEU A 13 -14.82 7.89 5.04
N ARG A 14 -16.08 7.87 5.51
CA ARG A 14 -17.23 7.47 4.67
C ARG A 14 -17.44 8.45 3.53
N ASP A 15 -17.38 9.75 3.80
CA ASP A 15 -17.53 10.76 2.75
C ASP A 15 -16.36 10.73 1.77
N TYR A 16 -15.15 10.46 2.27
CA TYR A 16 -13.98 10.32 1.43
C TYR A 16 -14.04 9.07 0.54
N ALA A 17 -14.54 7.95 1.06
CA ALA A 17 -14.79 6.72 0.29
C ALA A 17 -15.87 6.91 -0.78
N LYS A 18 -16.88 7.78 -0.57
CA LYS A 18 -17.86 8.10 -1.62
C LYS A 18 -17.20 8.74 -2.84
N LYS A 19 -16.22 9.62 -2.64
CA LYS A 19 -15.45 10.20 -3.75
C LYS A 19 -14.73 9.14 -4.57
N GLN A 20 -14.12 8.18 -3.90
CA GLN A 20 -13.47 7.05 -4.56
C GLN A 20 -14.50 6.24 -5.39
N LEU A 21 -15.68 5.98 -4.84
CA LEU A 21 -16.77 5.29 -5.54
C LEU A 21 -17.32 6.09 -6.73
N GLU A 22 -17.36 7.42 -6.65
CA GLU A 22 -17.76 8.28 -7.76
C GLU A 22 -16.75 8.19 -8.90
N ILE A 23 -15.45 8.26 -8.58
CA ILE A 23 -14.36 8.14 -9.55
C ILE A 23 -14.32 6.76 -10.19
N SER A 24 -14.49 5.69 -9.41
CA SER A 24 -14.48 4.32 -9.93
C SER A 24 -15.59 4.06 -10.96
N LYS A 25 -16.66 4.85 -10.93
CA LYS A 25 -17.79 4.78 -11.86
C LYS A 25 -17.63 5.65 -13.11
N LEU A 26 -16.56 6.44 -13.23
CA LEU A 26 -16.34 7.26 -14.41
C LEU A 26 -16.15 6.37 -15.67
N PRO A 27 -16.65 6.80 -16.84
CA PRO A 27 -16.48 6.04 -18.08
C PRO A 27 -15.02 5.70 -18.40
N VAL A 28 -14.08 6.59 -18.05
CA VAL A 28 -12.64 6.38 -18.24
C VAL A 28 -12.12 5.15 -17.49
N MET A 29 -12.68 4.80 -16.33
CA MET A 29 -12.26 3.60 -15.58
C MET A 29 -12.62 2.34 -16.36
N SER A 30 -13.81 2.32 -16.95
CA SER A 30 -14.25 1.22 -17.82
C SER A 30 -13.38 1.10 -19.06
N GLU A 31 -12.96 2.23 -19.62
CA GLU A 31 -12.02 2.27 -20.75
C GLU A 31 -10.64 1.74 -20.36
N ARG A 32 -10.08 2.19 -19.22
CA ARG A 32 -8.79 1.71 -18.69
C ARG A 32 -8.80 0.21 -18.46
N VAL A 33 -9.87 -0.34 -17.87
CA VAL A 33 -10.03 -1.80 -17.70
C VAL A 33 -9.93 -2.51 -19.05
N LYS A 34 -10.70 -2.07 -20.05
CA LYS A 34 -10.65 -2.68 -21.40
C LYS A 34 -9.26 -2.57 -22.03
N ARG A 35 -8.59 -1.43 -21.87
CA ARG A 35 -7.22 -1.22 -22.37
C ARG A 35 -6.22 -2.14 -21.68
N TRP A 36 -6.33 -2.35 -20.37
CA TRP A 36 -5.51 -3.32 -19.64
C TRP A 36 -5.71 -4.74 -20.14
N TYR A 37 -6.95 -5.20 -20.32
CA TYR A 37 -7.22 -6.52 -20.89
C TYR A 37 -6.64 -6.67 -22.30
N ASN A 38 -6.85 -5.67 -23.17
CA ASN A 38 -6.28 -5.67 -24.52
C ASN A 38 -4.75 -5.72 -24.51
N HIS A 39 -4.10 -4.98 -23.60
CA HIS A 39 -2.65 -4.98 -23.42
C HIS A 39 -2.15 -6.37 -23.01
N ASN A 40 -2.81 -7.01 -22.04
CA ASN A 40 -2.47 -8.35 -21.56
C ASN A 40 -2.68 -9.43 -22.64
N GLU A 41 -3.57 -9.19 -23.61
CA GLU A 41 -3.79 -10.05 -24.77
C GLU A 41 -2.89 -9.71 -25.97
N ASN A 42 -1.88 -8.83 -25.80
CA ASN A 42 -0.98 -8.36 -26.86
C ASN A 42 -1.70 -7.72 -28.06
N ARG A 43 -2.89 -7.14 -27.84
CA ARG A 43 -3.60 -6.40 -28.89
C ARG A 43 -2.92 -5.05 -29.11
N LYS A 44 -2.94 -4.57 -30.35
CA LYS A 44 -2.40 -3.25 -30.70
C LYS A 44 -3.17 -2.14 -29.98
N GLY A 45 -2.47 -1.16 -29.45
CA GLY A 45 -3.04 -0.03 -28.73
C GLY A 45 -1.97 0.95 -28.24
N LYS A 46 -2.38 2.01 -27.55
CA LYS A 46 -1.46 2.88 -26.83
C LYS A 46 -0.82 2.10 -25.66
N PRO A 47 0.46 2.36 -25.33
CA PRO A 47 1.08 1.75 -24.16
C PRO A 47 0.31 2.10 -22.89
N MET A 48 0.29 1.17 -21.93
CA MET A 48 -0.23 1.42 -20.59
C MET A 48 0.86 2.06 -19.74
N VAL A 49 0.56 3.16 -19.04
CA VAL A 49 1.51 3.86 -18.18
C VAL A 49 0.97 3.91 -16.76
N VAL A 50 1.80 3.51 -15.79
CA VAL A 50 1.52 3.63 -14.36
C VAL A 50 2.70 4.30 -13.68
N ILE A 51 2.41 5.24 -12.79
CA ILE A 51 3.41 5.95 -12.01
C ILE A 51 3.39 5.40 -10.58
N GLU A 52 4.44 4.67 -10.23
CA GLU A 52 4.61 4.09 -8.89
C GLU A 52 4.94 5.18 -7.86
N LEU A 53 3.98 5.50 -7.00
CA LEU A 53 4.10 6.57 -6.01
C LEU A 53 5.01 6.22 -4.82
N ASN A 54 5.44 4.97 -4.64
CA ASN A 54 6.04 4.53 -3.37
C ASN A 54 7.27 5.34 -2.91
N SER A 55 8.11 5.82 -3.84
CA SER A 55 9.32 6.58 -3.51
C SER A 55 9.02 8.01 -3.08
N PHE A 56 8.06 8.69 -3.71
CA PHE A 56 7.79 10.13 -3.56
C PHE A 56 6.36 10.45 -3.09
N LYS A 57 5.57 9.46 -2.67
CA LYS A 57 4.16 9.68 -2.24
C LYS A 57 4.02 10.77 -1.20
N ASN A 58 4.98 10.91 -0.29
CA ASN A 58 4.91 11.91 0.78
C ASN A 58 5.12 13.34 0.26
N ASP A 59 5.73 13.51 -0.90
CA ASP A 59 6.03 14.81 -1.51
C ASP A 59 4.80 15.40 -2.21
N VAL A 60 3.91 14.54 -2.70
CA VAL A 60 2.68 14.90 -3.44
C VAL A 60 1.40 14.75 -2.61
N ARG A 61 1.48 14.08 -1.46
CA ARG A 61 0.31 13.73 -0.67
C ARG A 61 -0.13 14.86 0.27
N PRO A 62 -1.42 15.26 0.24
CA PRO A 62 -1.95 16.19 1.22
C PRO A 62 -1.90 15.63 2.66
N PRO A 63 -1.75 16.48 3.69
CA PRO A 63 -1.81 16.06 5.08
C PRO A 63 -3.10 15.29 5.41
N LEU A 64 -2.97 14.24 6.22
CA LEU A 64 -4.11 13.47 6.71
C LEU A 64 -4.94 14.27 7.70
N LYS A 65 -6.26 14.10 7.64
CA LYS A 65 -7.23 14.71 8.57
C LYS A 65 -7.57 13.79 9.75
N THR A 66 -7.34 12.49 9.60
CA THR A 66 -7.51 11.50 10.68
C THR A 66 -6.29 11.45 11.59
N GLN A 67 -6.50 11.01 12.83
CA GLN A 67 -5.51 10.98 13.91
C GLN A 67 -5.24 9.56 14.41
N SER A 68 -6.27 8.73 14.56
CA SER A 68 -6.12 7.33 14.99
C SER A 68 -5.30 6.53 13.98
N ASP A 69 -4.37 5.69 14.44
CA ASP A 69 -3.46 4.94 13.55
C ASP A 69 -4.20 4.16 12.47
N PHE A 70 -5.28 3.47 12.83
CA PHE A 70 -6.06 2.71 11.87
C PHE A 70 -6.82 3.61 10.90
N ALA A 71 -7.41 4.72 11.38
CA ALA A 71 -8.09 5.70 10.52
C ALA A 71 -7.12 6.34 9.52
N ARG A 72 -5.89 6.67 9.95
CA ARG A 72 -4.82 7.21 9.08
C ARG A 72 -4.41 6.24 7.99
N ARG A 73 -4.37 4.93 8.28
CA ARG A 73 -4.11 3.90 7.27
C ARG A 73 -5.22 3.85 6.21
N ILE A 74 -6.48 3.92 6.64
CA ILE A 74 -7.63 3.92 5.73
C ILE A 74 -7.63 5.20 4.87
N GLU A 75 -7.45 6.37 5.49
CA GLU A 75 -7.41 7.63 4.76
C GLU A 75 -6.26 7.63 3.73
N ALA A 76 -5.08 7.15 4.11
CA ALA A 76 -3.95 7.03 3.20
C ALA A 76 -4.25 6.11 2.01
N ALA A 77 -4.94 4.98 2.22
CA ALA A 77 -5.30 4.06 1.16
C ALA A 77 -6.29 4.70 0.17
N ILE A 78 -7.34 5.37 0.66
CA ILE A 78 -8.29 6.12 -0.19
C ILE A 78 -7.55 7.24 -0.93
N GLN A 79 -6.76 8.02 -0.21
CA GLN A 79 -6.04 9.17 -0.75
C GLN A 79 -5.08 8.77 -1.88
N SER A 80 -4.40 7.63 -1.75
CA SER A 80 -3.55 7.11 -2.83
C SER A 80 -4.36 6.80 -4.09
N ASN A 81 -5.55 6.21 -3.98
CA ASN A 81 -6.40 5.93 -5.13
C ASN A 81 -6.92 7.22 -5.81
N LEU A 82 -7.25 8.24 -5.00
CA LEU A 82 -7.73 9.52 -5.52
C LEU A 82 -6.60 10.32 -6.17
N LEU A 83 -5.43 10.40 -5.53
CA LEU A 83 -4.30 11.19 -6.00
C LEU A 83 -3.82 10.74 -7.38
N VAL A 84 -3.82 9.43 -7.63
CA VAL A 84 -3.44 8.90 -8.95
C VAL A 84 -4.38 9.44 -10.03
N HIS A 85 -5.69 9.46 -9.80
CA HIS A 85 -6.63 10.01 -10.77
C HIS A 85 -6.63 11.54 -10.86
N GLU A 86 -6.57 12.24 -9.71
CA GLU A 86 -6.73 13.69 -9.64
C GLU A 86 -5.46 14.47 -10.03
N LEU A 87 -4.27 13.90 -9.80
CA LEU A 87 -2.98 14.59 -10.02
C LEU A 87 -2.18 14.00 -11.18
N LEU A 88 -2.06 12.67 -11.24
CA LEU A 88 -1.18 12.00 -12.21
C LEU A 88 -1.91 11.66 -13.50
N ASP A 89 -3.18 11.28 -13.37
CA ASP A 89 -4.09 10.80 -14.42
C ASP A 89 -3.48 9.71 -15.31
N ASP A 90 -2.78 8.77 -14.69
CA ASP A 90 -2.19 7.62 -15.38
C ASP A 90 -3.25 6.55 -15.73
N ASP A 91 -2.83 5.41 -16.27
CA ASP A 91 -3.75 4.35 -16.68
C ASP A 91 -4.20 3.43 -15.53
N GLN A 92 -3.91 3.76 -14.27
CA GLN A 92 -4.40 2.98 -13.12
C GLN A 92 -5.93 3.08 -13.00
N VAL A 93 -6.56 1.94 -12.69
CA VAL A 93 -8.00 1.84 -12.44
C VAL A 93 -8.25 2.14 -10.96
N CYS A 94 -9.09 3.14 -10.70
CA CYS A 94 -9.54 3.44 -9.34
C CYS A 94 -10.56 2.37 -8.89
N PRO A 95 -10.30 1.60 -7.81
CA PRO A 95 -11.22 0.57 -7.35
C PRO A 95 -12.43 1.17 -6.63
N ASP A 96 -13.55 0.45 -6.59
CA ASP A 96 -14.74 0.79 -5.79
C ASP A 96 -14.70 0.23 -4.35
N TYR A 97 -13.57 -0.37 -3.96
CA TYR A 97 -13.31 -0.96 -2.65
C TYR A 97 -11.95 -0.52 -2.09
N ILE A 98 -11.71 -0.84 -0.82
CA ILE A 98 -10.40 -0.76 -0.19
C ILE A 98 -10.08 -2.16 0.32
N SER A 99 -8.89 -2.66 0.01
CA SER A 99 -8.41 -3.94 0.50
C SER A 99 -7.58 -3.77 1.77
N PHE A 100 -7.62 -4.78 2.63
CA PHE A 100 -6.78 -4.89 3.80
C PHE A 100 -6.02 -6.20 3.75
N ASN A 101 -4.73 -6.14 4.08
CA ASN A 101 -3.95 -7.34 4.32
C ASN A 101 -4.26 -7.89 5.72
N TRP A 102 -4.05 -9.19 5.88
CA TRP A 102 -4.13 -9.86 7.17
C TRP A 102 -3.11 -9.25 8.15
N ASP A 103 -3.53 -8.98 9.40
CA ASP A 103 -2.62 -8.60 10.49
C ASP A 103 -2.20 -9.87 11.22
N ILE A 104 -1.24 -10.57 10.63
CA ILE A 104 -0.70 -11.82 11.16
C ILE A 104 0.67 -11.53 11.75
N THR A 105 0.88 -12.02 12.97
CA THR A 105 2.23 -12.16 13.54
C THR A 105 2.57 -13.63 13.52
N TYR A 106 3.67 -13.98 12.85
CA TYR A 106 4.22 -15.32 12.87
C TYR A 106 5.74 -15.24 13.01
N LYS A 107 6.37 -16.31 13.50
CA LYS A 107 7.82 -16.45 13.53
C LYS A 107 8.22 -17.51 12.52
N GLU A 108 8.85 -17.10 11.43
CA GLU A 108 9.44 -18.00 10.44
C GLU A 108 10.33 -19.02 11.16
N PHE A 109 10.04 -20.32 11.00
CA PHE A 109 10.82 -21.42 11.62
C PHE A 109 11.05 -21.28 13.13
N GLY A 110 10.17 -20.56 13.84
CA GLY A 110 10.30 -20.34 15.28
C GLY A 110 11.50 -19.47 15.70
N VAL A 111 12.17 -18.79 14.77
CA VAL A 111 13.30 -17.89 15.06
C VAL A 111 12.87 -16.43 14.94
N ASP A 112 13.54 -15.56 15.70
CA ASP A 112 13.45 -14.13 15.52
C ASP A 112 14.44 -13.70 14.44
N ILE A 113 14.00 -12.88 13.49
CA ILE A 113 14.85 -12.28 12.44
C ILE A 113 14.86 -10.77 12.68
N PRO A 114 15.76 -10.25 13.53
CA PRO A 114 15.83 -8.82 13.80
C PRO A 114 16.19 -8.05 12.54
N VAL A 115 15.66 -6.82 12.45
CA VAL A 115 15.92 -5.93 11.32
C VAL A 115 16.47 -4.61 11.85
N ILE A 116 17.67 -4.23 11.39
CA ILE A 116 18.22 -2.89 11.62
C ILE A 116 17.74 -2.01 10.47
N LYS A 117 17.16 -0.87 10.77
CA LYS A 117 16.68 0.08 9.76
C LYS A 117 17.56 1.31 9.73
N SER A 118 18.00 1.71 8.55
CA SER A 118 18.74 2.96 8.34
C SER A 118 17.79 4.12 8.11
N LYS A 119 18.16 5.31 8.60
CA LYS A 119 17.38 6.54 8.45
C LYS A 119 18.14 7.56 7.61
N ASP A 120 17.42 8.33 6.81
CA ASP A 120 17.97 9.50 6.12
C ASP A 120 18.10 10.72 7.07
N ALA A 121 18.57 11.85 6.54
CA ALA A 121 18.72 13.10 7.30
C ALA A 121 17.39 13.66 7.86
N SER A 122 16.25 13.25 7.31
CA SER A 122 14.91 13.63 7.78
C SER A 122 14.33 12.63 8.79
N GLY A 123 15.04 11.52 9.07
CA GLY A 123 14.59 10.45 9.96
C GLY A 123 13.71 9.39 9.27
N ARG A 124 13.54 9.45 7.94
CA ARG A 124 12.76 8.46 7.17
C ARG A 124 13.57 7.17 7.03
N GLU A 125 12.92 6.03 7.24
CA GLU A 125 13.53 4.72 7.03
C GLU A 125 13.72 4.48 5.52
N ILE A 126 14.98 4.32 5.08
CA ILE A 126 15.34 4.21 3.65
C ILE A 126 15.94 2.85 3.27
N GLY A 127 16.40 2.08 4.25
CA GLY A 127 16.99 0.77 4.03
C GLY A 127 16.88 -0.09 5.28
N PHE A 128 17.14 -1.37 5.10
CA PHE A 128 17.15 -2.32 6.19
C PHE A 128 18.21 -3.39 5.99
N GLU A 129 18.69 -3.92 7.10
CA GLU A 129 19.60 -5.05 7.20
C GLU A 129 18.95 -6.12 8.08
N TYR A 130 18.86 -7.35 7.57
CA TYR A 130 18.44 -8.48 8.38
C TYR A 130 19.63 -8.95 9.22
N ILE A 131 19.45 -9.08 10.54
CA ILE A 131 20.41 -9.78 11.38
C ILE A 131 20.14 -11.28 11.19
N HIS A 132 21.01 -11.94 10.42
CA HIS A 132 20.83 -13.34 10.05
C HIS A 132 21.00 -14.25 11.29
N PRO A 133 19.98 -15.01 11.71
CA PRO A 133 20.08 -15.91 12.86
C PRO A 133 20.91 -17.16 12.53
N ILE A 134 21.08 -17.48 11.24
CA ILE A 134 21.93 -18.56 10.74
C ILE A 134 23.21 -17.94 10.21
N THR A 135 24.34 -18.25 10.84
CA THR A 135 25.68 -17.80 10.39
C THR A 135 26.57 -18.98 10.00
N ASP A 136 26.32 -20.13 10.61
CA ASP A 136 26.96 -21.40 10.29
C ASP A 136 25.88 -22.48 10.17
N LEU A 137 25.85 -23.18 9.03
CA LEU A 137 24.77 -24.11 8.75
C LEU A 137 24.82 -25.35 9.64
N GLU A 138 25.99 -25.95 9.86
CA GLU A 138 26.10 -27.18 10.65
C GLU A 138 25.71 -26.95 12.11
N ARG A 139 26.15 -25.82 12.67
CA ARG A 139 25.88 -25.45 14.05
C ARG A 139 24.46 -24.92 14.26
N ASP A 140 23.97 -24.07 13.36
CA ASP A 140 22.76 -23.27 13.62
C ASP A 140 21.49 -23.93 13.03
N PHE A 141 21.58 -24.87 12.09
CA PHE A 141 20.39 -25.53 11.51
C PHE A 141 19.41 -26.12 12.54
N PRO A 142 19.85 -26.73 13.68
CA PRO A 142 18.95 -27.27 14.69
C PRO A 142 18.05 -26.24 15.40
N ILE A 143 18.31 -24.93 15.29
CA ILE A 143 17.47 -23.90 15.91
C ILE A 143 16.15 -23.68 15.14
N LEU A 144 16.09 -24.12 13.88
CA LEU A 144 14.91 -24.01 13.03
C LEU A 144 13.85 -25.03 13.45
N LYS A 145 12.62 -24.58 13.64
CA LYS A 145 11.46 -25.43 13.96
C LYS A 145 10.67 -25.76 12.69
N PRO A 146 10.12 -26.98 12.58
CA PRO A 146 9.17 -27.31 11.53
C PRO A 146 7.91 -26.42 11.66
N PHE A 147 7.24 -26.22 10.53
CA PHE A 147 6.01 -25.43 10.42
C PHE A 147 4.81 -26.05 11.15
#